data_AF-A0A8B8SZ89-F1
#
_entry.id   AF-A0A8B8SZ89-F1
#
_cell.length_a   1.000
_cell.length_b   1.000
_cell.length_c   1.000
_cell.angle_alpha   90.00
_cell.angle_beta   90.00
_cell.angle_gamma   90.00
#
_symmetry.space_group_name_H-M   'P 1'
#
loop_
_entity.id
_entity.type
_entity.pdbx_description
1 polymer ?
#
loop_
_entity_poly.entity_id
_entity_poly.type
_entity_poly.pdbx_seq_one_letter_code
_entity_poly.pdbx_strand_id
1 'polypeptide(L)'
;MSVSEIFVELQGFLAAEQDIREEIRKVVQSLEQTAREILTLLQGVHQGAGFQDIPKRCLKAREHFGTVKTHLTSLKTKFPAEQYYRFHEHWRFVLQRLVFLAAFVVYLESETLVTREAVTEILGIAAVGQQRDGRRLRAAPAHLHLHERAGLRLPPPQPQERLAAEALRRPQVRREEGGGGGLRPLHPRLQPGDGGGG
;
A
#
# COMPACT_ATOMS: atom_id res chain seq x y z
N MET A 1 -34.02 -12.37 -30.89
CA MET A 1 -33.59 -13.08 -29.68
C MET A 1 -34.79 -13.29 -28.79
N SER A 2 -35.10 -14.53 -28.45
CA SER A 2 -36.10 -14.83 -27.42
C SER A 2 -35.57 -14.42 -26.05
N VAL A 3 -36.47 -14.18 -25.08
CA VAL A 3 -36.06 -13.88 -23.69
C VAL A 3 -35.20 -15.00 -23.14
N SER A 4 -35.51 -16.26 -23.47
CA SER A 4 -34.71 -17.41 -23.03
C SER A 4 -33.29 -17.40 -23.59
N GLU A 5 -33.10 -17.03 -24.86
CA GLU A 5 -31.77 -16.88 -25.46
C GLU A 5 -30.93 -15.82 -24.75
N ILE A 6 -31.53 -14.68 -24.40
CA ILE A 6 -30.84 -13.60 -23.68
C ILE A 6 -30.32 -14.09 -22.31
N PHE A 7 -31.14 -14.82 -21.56
CA PHE A 7 -30.72 -15.33 -20.25
C PHE A 7 -29.63 -16.39 -20.36
N VAL A 8 -29.65 -17.23 -21.41
CA VAL A 8 -28.58 -18.21 -21.67
C VAL A 8 -27.26 -17.49 -21.99
N GLU A 9 -27.29 -16.43 -22.79
CA GLU A 9 -26.10 -15.64 -23.10
C GLU A 9 -25.54 -14.93 -21.86
N LEU A 10 -26.41 -14.29 -21.06
CA LEU A 10 -26.04 -13.65 -19.80
C LEU A 10 -25.42 -14.64 -18.80
N GLN A 11 -25.98 -15.85 -18.70
CA GLN A 11 -25.42 -16.90 -17.85
C GLN A 11 -23.99 -17.26 -18.27
N GLY A 12 -23.72 -17.31 -19.59
CA GLY A 12 -22.38 -17.53 -20.13
C GLY A 12 -21.39 -16.43 -19.71
N PHE A 13 -21.79 -15.16 -19.82
CA PHE A 13 -20.95 -14.03 -19.37
C PHE A 13 -20.65 -14.09 -17.87
N LEU A 14 -21.66 -14.38 -17.04
CA LEU A 14 -21.48 -14.46 -15.59
C LEU A 14 -20.58 -15.62 -15.17
N ALA A 15 -20.69 -16.77 -15.85
CA ALA A 15 -19.82 -17.92 -15.60
C ALA A 15 -18.36 -17.60 -15.95
N ALA A 16 -18.11 -17.01 -17.13
CA ALA A 16 -16.75 -16.62 -17.54
C ALA A 16 -16.14 -15.57 -16.60
N GLU A 17 -16.93 -14.60 -16.15
CA GLU A 17 -16.47 -13.61 -15.18
C GLU A 17 -16.17 -14.22 -13.81
N GLN A 18 -16.94 -15.24 -13.41
CA GLN A 18 -16.70 -15.98 -12.19
C GLN A 18 -15.39 -16.77 -12.25
N ASP A 19 -15.08 -17.39 -13.39
CA ASP A 19 -13.80 -18.09 -13.59
C ASP A 19 -12.61 -17.13 -13.49
N ILE A 20 -12.72 -15.94 -14.07
CA ILE A 20 -11.71 -14.87 -13.93
C ILE A 20 -11.50 -14.51 -12.46
N ARG A 21 -12.58 -14.30 -11.69
CA ARG A 21 -12.51 -13.99 -10.26
C ARG A 21 -11.79 -15.10 -9.48
N GLU A 22 -12.08 -16.35 -9.78
CA GLU A 22 -11.46 -17.48 -9.07
C GLU A 22 -9.96 -17.61 -9.39
N GLU A 23 -9.57 -17.39 -10.65
CA GLU A 23 -8.15 -17.36 -11.03
C GLU A 23 -7.39 -16.20 -10.37
N ILE A 24 -8.01 -15.01 -10.31
CA ILE A 24 -7.45 -13.87 -9.56
C ILE A 24 -7.28 -14.25 -8.08
N ARG A 25 -8.31 -14.84 -7.46
CA ARG A 25 -8.31 -15.23 -6.04
C ARG A 25 -7.13 -16.15 -5.72
N LYS A 26 -6.85 -17.15 -6.56
CA LYS A 26 -5.70 -18.07 -6.38
C LYS A 26 -4.37 -17.31 -6.35
N VAL A 27 -4.15 -16.41 -7.30
CA VAL A 27 -2.90 -15.62 -7.37
C VAL A 27 -2.79 -14.67 -6.18
N VAL A 28 -3.89 -14.03 -5.78
CA VAL A 28 -3.94 -13.15 -4.61
C VAL A 28 -3.59 -13.89 -3.32
N GLN A 29 -4.07 -15.12 -3.13
CA GLN A 29 -3.72 -15.93 -1.96
C GLN A 29 -2.21 -16.22 -1.89
N SER A 30 -1.57 -16.51 -3.03
CA SER A 30 -0.12 -16.68 -3.09
C SER A 30 0.61 -15.38 -2.77
N LEU A 31 0.16 -14.24 -3.30
CA LEU A 31 0.71 -12.92 -2.96
C LEU A 31 0.59 -12.61 -1.46
N GLU A 32 -0.56 -12.89 -0.86
CA GLU A 32 -0.78 -12.67 0.57
C GLU A 32 0.12 -13.55 1.43
N GLN A 33 0.35 -14.79 1.00
CA GLN A 33 1.26 -15.70 1.68
C GLN A 33 2.70 -15.17 1.66
N THR A 34 3.20 -14.78 0.48
CA THR A 34 4.54 -14.17 0.39
C THR A 34 4.63 -12.85 1.17
N ALA A 35 3.57 -12.03 1.17
CA ALA A 35 3.53 -10.81 1.96
C ALA A 35 3.54 -11.08 3.49
N ARG A 36 2.94 -12.17 3.95
CA ARG A 36 3.05 -12.62 5.36
C ARG A 36 4.46 -13.06 5.70
N GLU A 37 5.11 -13.82 4.82
CA GLU A 37 6.50 -14.28 5.01
C GLU A 37 7.48 -13.10 5.11
N ILE A 38 7.37 -12.13 4.20
CA ILE A 38 8.17 -10.90 4.24
C ILE A 38 7.90 -10.13 5.53
N LEU A 39 6.62 -9.97 5.93
CA LEU A 39 6.29 -9.27 7.16
C LEU A 39 6.96 -9.93 8.39
N THR A 40 6.84 -11.25 8.53
CA THR A 40 7.43 -12.00 9.65
C THR A 40 8.95 -11.85 9.68
N LEU A 41 9.60 -11.89 8.52
CA LEU A 41 11.05 -11.70 8.41
C LEU A 41 11.50 -10.32 8.91
N LEU A 42 10.78 -9.27 8.47
CA LEU A 42 11.10 -7.89 8.79
C LEU A 42 10.70 -7.53 10.22
N GLN A 43 9.61 -8.06 10.77
CA GLN A 43 9.21 -7.82 12.16
C GLN A 43 10.26 -8.30 13.17
N GLY A 44 11.10 -9.27 12.80
CA GLY A 44 12.21 -9.72 13.64
C GLY A 44 13.25 -8.65 13.96
N VAL A 45 13.27 -7.51 13.25
CA VAL A 45 14.15 -6.38 13.59
C VAL A 45 13.79 -5.70 14.92
N HIS A 46 12.54 -5.87 15.39
CA HIS A 46 12.08 -5.30 16.67
C HIS A 46 12.52 -6.12 17.89
N GLN A 47 13.16 -7.29 17.70
CA GLN A 47 13.69 -8.11 18.78
C GLN A 47 15.09 -7.63 19.19
N GLY A 48 15.51 -7.86 20.45
CA GLY A 48 16.73 -7.24 21.03
C GLY A 48 18.05 -7.51 20.30
N ALA A 49 18.19 -8.63 19.58
CA ALA A 49 19.34 -8.93 18.73
C ALA A 49 19.13 -8.60 17.23
N GLY A 50 17.92 -8.15 16.86
CA GLY A 50 17.48 -7.97 15.48
C GLY A 50 18.19 -6.85 14.72
N PHE A 51 18.80 -5.89 15.43
CA PHE A 51 19.47 -4.74 14.83
C PHE A 51 20.75 -5.10 14.06
N GLN A 52 21.51 -6.10 14.53
CA GLN A 52 22.74 -6.55 13.83
C GLN A 52 22.43 -7.34 12.55
N ASP A 53 21.23 -7.91 12.45
CA ASP A 53 20.81 -8.74 11.31
C ASP A 53 20.01 -7.97 10.24
N ILE A 54 19.85 -6.65 10.38
CA ILE A 54 19.02 -5.84 9.46
C ILE A 54 19.42 -6.04 7.99
N PRO A 55 20.71 -5.95 7.60
CA PRO A 55 21.09 -6.11 6.19
C PRO A 55 20.75 -7.50 5.64
N LYS A 56 20.95 -8.55 6.44
CA LYS A 56 20.65 -9.94 6.07
C LYS A 56 19.14 -10.18 5.90
N ARG A 57 18.33 -9.57 6.77
CA ARG A 57 16.85 -9.62 6.68
C ARG A 57 16.34 -8.86 5.47
N CYS A 58 16.90 -7.69 5.17
CA CYS A 58 16.54 -6.90 4.00
C CYS A 58 16.88 -7.64 2.70
N LEU A 59 18.06 -8.27 2.62
CA LEU A 59 18.46 -9.08 1.47
C LEU A 59 17.47 -10.23 1.22
N LYS A 60 17.13 -10.99 2.27
CA LYS A 60 16.16 -12.09 2.16
C LYS A 60 14.75 -11.58 1.82
N ALA A 61 14.34 -10.41 2.32
CA ALA A 61 13.08 -9.78 1.91
C ALA A 61 13.08 -9.45 0.41
N ARG A 62 14.19 -8.96 -0.13
CA ARG A 62 14.36 -8.68 -1.58
C ARG A 62 14.27 -9.93 -2.43
N GLU A 63 14.77 -11.07 -1.96
CA GLU A 63 14.58 -12.37 -2.64
C GLU A 63 13.09 -12.74 -2.72
N HIS A 64 12.34 -12.60 -1.62
CA HIS A 64 10.89 -12.83 -1.62
C HIS A 64 10.14 -11.85 -2.53
N PHE A 65 10.60 -10.61 -2.69
CA PHE A 65 10.05 -9.68 -3.69
C PHE A 65 10.25 -10.18 -5.13
N GLY A 66 11.28 -10.99 -5.40
CA GLY A 66 11.41 -11.70 -6.68
C GLY A 66 10.21 -12.61 -6.97
N THR A 67 9.76 -13.37 -5.97
CA THR A 67 8.54 -14.20 -6.06
C THR A 67 7.28 -13.35 -6.24
N VAL A 68 7.19 -12.22 -5.53
CA VAL A 68 6.09 -11.25 -5.70
C VAL A 68 6.01 -10.74 -7.14
N LYS A 69 7.14 -10.42 -7.79
CA LYS A 69 7.18 -10.00 -9.20
C LYS A 69 6.59 -11.06 -10.12
N THR A 70 6.94 -12.32 -9.91
CA THR A 70 6.41 -13.46 -10.69
C THR A 70 4.89 -13.58 -10.50
N HIS A 71 4.40 -13.50 -9.26
CA HIS A 71 2.96 -13.56 -8.98
C HIS A 71 2.19 -12.37 -9.57
N LEU A 72 2.73 -11.15 -9.48
CA LEU A 72 2.11 -9.96 -10.09
C LEU A 72 2.11 -10.03 -11.62
N THR A 73 3.15 -10.63 -12.23
CA THR A 73 3.19 -10.88 -13.67
C THR A 73 2.14 -11.92 -14.07
N SER A 74 1.97 -12.98 -13.28
CA SER A 74 0.90 -13.96 -13.47
C SER A 74 -0.49 -13.35 -13.32
N LEU A 75 -0.69 -12.46 -12.33
CA LEU A 75 -1.97 -11.79 -12.11
C LEU A 75 -2.42 -10.99 -13.35
N LYS A 76 -1.49 -10.31 -14.03
CA LYS A 76 -1.77 -9.53 -15.25
C LYS A 76 -2.32 -10.37 -16.40
N THR A 77 -2.06 -11.69 -16.44
CA THR A 77 -2.55 -12.56 -17.53
C THR A 77 -3.94 -13.13 -17.26
N LYS A 78 -4.50 -12.91 -16.06
CA LYS A 78 -5.79 -13.49 -15.64
C LYS A 78 -7.02 -12.68 -16.05
N PHE A 79 -6.85 -11.42 -16.44
CA PHE A 79 -7.96 -10.54 -16.82
C PHE A 79 -7.56 -9.58 -17.95
N PRO A 80 -8.52 -9.09 -18.76
CA PRO A 80 -8.26 -8.09 -19.79
C PRO A 80 -7.76 -6.78 -19.19
N ALA A 81 -6.75 -6.16 -19.81
CA ALA A 81 -6.10 -4.97 -19.27
C ALA A 81 -7.07 -3.79 -19.03
N GLU A 82 -8.12 -3.66 -19.86
CA GLU A 82 -9.10 -2.58 -19.73
C GLU A 82 -9.98 -2.73 -18.48
N GLN A 83 -9.99 -3.92 -17.87
CA GLN A 83 -10.82 -4.25 -16.72
C GLN A 83 -10.05 -4.19 -15.39
N TYR A 84 -8.91 -3.50 -15.34
CA TYR A 84 -8.13 -3.34 -14.13
C TYR A 84 -8.97 -2.88 -12.93
N TYR A 85 -9.70 -1.78 -13.07
CA TYR A 85 -10.53 -1.26 -11.98
C TYR A 85 -11.76 -2.12 -11.65
N ARG A 86 -12.22 -2.97 -12.59
CA ARG A 86 -13.33 -3.90 -12.33
C ARG A 86 -12.95 -4.93 -11.27
N PHE A 87 -11.72 -5.43 -11.33
CA PHE A 87 -11.24 -6.47 -10.42
C PHE A 87 -10.29 -5.96 -9.32
N HIS A 88 -9.93 -4.67 -9.33
CA HIS A 88 -8.96 -4.07 -8.42
C HIS A 88 -9.17 -4.39 -6.94
N GLU A 89 -10.42 -4.44 -6.46
CA GLU A 89 -10.72 -4.70 -5.04
C GLU A 89 -10.21 -6.08 -4.57
N HIS A 90 -10.01 -7.05 -5.46
CA HIS A 90 -9.52 -8.38 -5.10
C HIS A 90 -8.07 -8.35 -4.59
N TRP A 91 -7.22 -7.46 -5.10
CA TRP A 91 -5.81 -7.37 -4.71
C TRP A 91 -5.43 -6.04 -4.06
N ARG A 92 -6.37 -5.11 -3.89
CA ARG A 92 -6.12 -3.79 -3.28
C ARG A 92 -5.42 -3.92 -1.93
N PHE A 93 -5.92 -4.80 -1.06
CA PHE A 93 -5.37 -4.99 0.28
C PHE A 93 -3.93 -5.52 0.25
N VAL A 94 -3.67 -6.58 -0.53
CA VAL A 94 -2.33 -7.16 -0.62
C VAL A 94 -1.35 -6.20 -1.29
N LEU A 95 -1.78 -5.41 -2.27
CA LEU A 95 -0.93 -4.42 -2.93
C LEU A 95 -0.50 -3.31 -1.96
N GLN A 96 -1.43 -2.76 -1.17
CA GLN A 96 -1.11 -1.78 -0.12
C GLN A 96 -0.10 -2.34 0.89
N ARG A 97 -0.27 -3.60 1.29
CA ARG A 97 0.67 -4.28 2.20
C ARG A 97 2.05 -4.46 1.56
N LEU A 98 2.13 -4.85 0.30
CA LEU A 98 3.40 -4.99 -0.42
C LEU A 98 4.13 -3.64 -0.57
N VAL A 99 3.40 -2.56 -0.83
CA VAL A 99 3.95 -1.19 -0.86
C VAL A 99 4.52 -0.81 0.51
N PHE A 100 3.80 -1.09 1.60
CA PHE A 100 4.31 -0.88 2.96
C PHE A 100 5.60 -1.67 3.21
N LEU A 101 5.63 -2.96 2.86
CA LEU A 101 6.81 -3.80 3.06
C LEU A 101 8.01 -3.32 2.24
N ALA A 102 7.79 -2.87 1.00
CA ALA A 102 8.85 -2.32 0.16
C ALA A 102 9.41 -1.01 0.76
N ALA A 103 8.54 -0.13 1.23
CA ALA A 103 8.94 1.08 1.94
C ALA A 103 9.71 0.75 3.24
N PHE A 104 9.28 -0.29 3.96
CA PHE A 104 9.91 -0.70 5.19
C PHE A 104 11.33 -1.24 4.96
N VAL A 105 11.55 -2.04 3.91
CA VAL A 105 12.90 -2.49 3.53
C VAL A 105 13.81 -1.29 3.21
N VAL A 106 13.35 -0.37 2.38
CA VAL A 106 14.16 0.81 1.99
C VAL A 106 14.46 1.70 3.20
N TYR A 107 13.50 1.85 4.11
CA TYR A 107 13.70 2.59 5.35
C TYR A 107 14.73 1.91 6.26
N LEU A 108 14.71 0.58 6.39
CA LEU A 108 15.69 -0.15 7.19
C LEU A 108 17.12 -0.08 6.61
N GLU A 109 17.25 0.08 5.29
CA GLU A 109 18.55 0.15 4.62
C GLU A 109 19.14 1.56 4.56
N SER A 110 18.29 2.58 4.44
CA SER A 110 18.73 3.96 4.11
C SER A 110 18.10 5.05 4.97
N GLU A 111 17.16 4.71 5.85
CA GLU A 111 16.37 5.65 6.66
C GLU A 111 15.61 6.70 5.83
N THR A 112 15.40 6.42 4.53
CA THR A 112 14.66 7.30 3.62
C THR A 112 13.30 6.74 3.25
N LEU A 113 12.38 7.62 2.82
CA LEU A 113 11.10 7.21 2.25
C LEU A 113 11.28 6.84 0.78
N VAL A 114 10.83 5.64 0.41
CA VAL A 114 10.89 5.15 -0.96
C VAL A 114 10.04 5.99 -1.93
N THR A 115 10.56 6.24 -3.13
CA THR A 115 9.78 6.88 -4.21
C THR A 115 8.80 5.90 -4.84
N ARG A 116 7.76 6.44 -5.48
CA ARG A 116 6.76 5.60 -6.16
C ARG A 116 7.39 4.75 -7.26
N GLU A 117 8.33 5.33 -7.99
CA GLU A 117 9.04 4.70 -9.10
C GLU A 117 9.89 3.51 -8.61
N ALA A 118 10.61 3.68 -7.49
CA ALA A 118 11.37 2.60 -6.88
C ALA A 118 10.46 1.46 -6.38
N VAL A 119 9.29 1.76 -5.79
CA VAL A 119 8.34 0.71 -5.39
C VAL A 119 7.83 -0.07 -6.60
N THR A 120 7.53 0.61 -7.71
CA THR A 120 7.09 -0.07 -8.93
C THR A 120 8.18 -0.98 -9.51
N GLU A 121 9.45 -0.59 -9.43
CA GLU A 121 10.59 -1.45 -9.82
C GLU A 121 10.77 -2.66 -8.89
N ILE A 122 10.63 -2.46 -7.57
CA ILE A 122 10.70 -3.54 -6.57
C ILE A 122 9.56 -4.55 -6.78
N LEU A 123 8.36 -4.08 -7.13
CA LEU A 123 7.19 -4.93 -7.36
C LEU A 123 7.07 -5.44 -8.81
N GLY A 124 7.92 -4.97 -9.73
CA GLY A 124 7.87 -5.40 -11.14
C GLY A 124 6.62 -4.90 -11.89
N ILE A 125 6.14 -3.72 -11.50
CA ILE A 125 4.98 -3.08 -12.11
C ILE A 125 5.42 -1.83 -12.88
N ALA A 126 4.70 -1.44 -13.93
CA ALA A 126 5.10 -0.30 -14.75
C ALA A 126 4.97 1.01 -13.93
N ALA A 127 6.07 1.76 -13.84
CA ALA A 127 6.08 3.10 -13.26
C ALA A 127 5.36 4.07 -14.21
N VAL A 128 4.37 4.81 -13.72
CA VAL A 128 3.81 5.94 -14.49
C VAL A 128 4.77 7.11 -14.34
N GLY A 129 5.50 7.42 -15.41
CA GLY A 129 6.13 8.71 -15.59
C GLY A 129 5.07 9.82 -15.55
N GLN A 130 5.39 10.93 -14.89
CA GLN A 130 4.56 12.12 -14.84
C GLN A 130 4.30 12.66 -16.26
N GLN A 131 3.22 12.24 -16.91
CA GLN A 131 2.75 12.85 -18.14
C GLN A 131 2.27 14.27 -17.80
N ARG A 132 3.15 15.26 -17.95
CA ARG A 132 2.80 16.68 -17.96
C ARG A 132 2.18 17.03 -19.30
N ASP A 133 0.93 16.64 -19.51
CA ASP A 133 0.07 17.32 -20.46
C ASP A 133 -0.86 18.27 -19.69
N GLY A 134 -0.67 19.55 -19.97
CA GLY A 134 -1.25 20.67 -19.22
C GLY A 134 -2.77 20.57 -19.11
N ARG A 135 -3.24 20.74 -17.87
CA ARG A 135 -4.65 20.77 -17.43
C ARG A 135 -5.39 19.44 -17.45
N ARG A 136 -5.09 18.62 -16.44
CA ARG A 136 -6.08 17.99 -15.55
C ARG A 136 -5.40 17.67 -14.21
N LEU A 137 -5.74 18.43 -13.16
CA LEU A 137 -5.53 17.98 -11.78
C LEU A 137 -6.53 16.85 -11.53
N ARG A 138 -6.21 15.64 -12.02
CA ARG A 138 -6.75 14.42 -11.42
C ARG A 138 -5.88 14.13 -10.22
N ALA A 139 -6.37 14.50 -9.03
CA ALA A 139 -5.87 13.92 -7.80
C ALA A 139 -6.04 12.39 -7.94
N ALA A 140 -4.93 11.67 -8.06
CA ALA A 140 -4.94 10.24 -8.25
C ALA A 140 -4.92 9.54 -6.88
N PRO A 141 -5.90 8.69 -6.54
CA PRO A 141 -5.61 7.55 -5.68
C PRO A 141 -4.72 6.59 -6.48
N ALA A 142 -3.74 6.04 -5.79
CA ALA A 142 -2.59 5.38 -6.35
C ALA A 142 -2.90 4.15 -7.26
N HIS A 143 -1.94 3.88 -8.15
CA HIS A 143 -1.64 2.63 -8.86
C HIS A 143 -2.25 2.40 -10.26
N LEU A 144 -1.31 2.29 -11.21
CA LEU A 144 -1.27 1.42 -12.39
C LEU A 144 -2.36 1.57 -13.46
N HIS A 145 -2.02 2.22 -14.58
CA HIS A 145 -2.78 2.10 -15.84
C HIS A 145 -1.86 1.70 -16.99
N LEU A 146 -2.23 0.57 -17.61
CA LEU A 146 -1.76 0.08 -18.90
C LEU A 146 -2.78 0.55 -19.94
N HIS A 147 -2.59 1.71 -20.56
CA HIS A 147 -3.40 2.10 -21.70
C HIS A 147 -2.62 2.98 -22.67
N GLU A 148 -2.54 2.55 -23.92
CA GLU A 148 -2.17 3.37 -25.07
C GLU A 148 -3.39 3.53 -26.00
N ARG A 149 -3.69 4.80 -26.31
CA ARG A 149 -4.44 5.37 -27.46
C ARG A 149 -5.94 5.05 -27.70
N ALA A 150 -6.75 6.12 -27.67
CA ALA A 150 -7.61 6.54 -28.79
C ALA A 150 -8.12 7.98 -28.55
N GLY A 151 -7.84 8.89 -29.48
CA GLY A 151 -8.16 10.31 -29.35
C GLY A 151 -9.58 10.65 -29.79
N LEU A 152 -10.37 11.28 -28.92
CA LEU A 152 -11.53 12.09 -29.28
C LEU A 152 -11.65 13.29 -28.31
N ARG A 153 -11.76 14.48 -28.89
CA ARG A 153 -11.70 15.80 -28.24
C ARG A 153 -13.09 16.24 -27.77
N LEU A 154 -13.23 16.66 -26.52
CA LEU A 154 -14.44 17.30 -25.97
C LEU A 154 -14.12 18.73 -25.48
N PRO A 155 -15.08 19.68 -25.53
CA PRO A 155 -14.83 21.12 -25.43
C PRO A 155 -14.54 21.59 -23.99
N PRO A 156 -13.89 22.76 -23.81
CA PRO A 156 -13.40 23.20 -22.51
C PRO A 156 -14.52 23.78 -21.63
N PRO A 157 -14.51 23.54 -20.31
CA PRO A 157 -15.39 24.22 -19.36
C PRO A 157 -14.78 25.56 -18.91
N GLN A 158 -15.66 26.53 -18.63
CA GLN A 158 -15.35 27.92 -18.24
C GLN A 158 -14.64 28.01 -16.86
N PRO A 159 -13.86 29.08 -16.58
CA PRO A 159 -12.98 29.16 -15.41
C PRO A 159 -13.74 29.59 -14.15
N GLN A 160 -13.59 28.86 -13.04
CA GLN A 160 -14.05 29.30 -11.72
C GLN A 160 -12.86 29.58 -10.78
N GLU A 161 -13.06 30.59 -9.94
CA GLU A 161 -12.10 31.45 -9.25
C GLU A 161 -10.96 30.81 -8.45
N ARG A 162 -9.85 31.55 -8.43
CA ARG A 162 -8.69 31.36 -7.56
C ARG A 162 -9.00 31.94 -6.17
N LEU A 163 -9.07 31.10 -5.15
CA LEU A 163 -8.87 31.43 -3.73
C LEU A 163 -8.42 30.14 -3.03
N ALA A 164 -7.41 30.06 -2.16
CA ALA A 164 -6.41 30.99 -1.68
C ALA A 164 -5.22 30.14 -1.21
N ALA A 165 -4.02 30.48 -1.64
CA ALA A 165 -2.77 29.90 -1.16
C ALA A 165 -2.34 30.66 0.10
N GLU A 166 -2.95 30.39 1.26
CA GLU A 166 -2.58 31.10 2.50
C GLU A 166 -2.92 30.32 3.77
N ALA A 167 -2.42 29.08 3.88
CA ALA A 167 -2.57 28.28 5.11
C ALA A 167 -1.30 27.51 5.52
N LEU A 168 -0.12 28.00 5.13
CA LEU A 168 1.16 27.45 5.62
C LEU A 168 1.99 28.55 6.31
N ARG A 169 1.60 28.92 7.53
CA ARG A 169 2.50 29.53 8.51
C ARG A 169 2.54 28.65 9.77
N ARG A 170 3.73 28.11 10.06
CA ARG A 170 4.06 27.36 11.27
C ARG A 170 4.00 28.27 12.51
N PRO A 171 3.58 27.78 13.69
CA PRO A 171 3.84 28.48 14.95
C PRO A 171 5.28 28.22 15.44
N GLN A 172 6.00 29.29 15.80
CA GLN A 172 7.28 29.23 16.51
C GLN A 172 7.04 28.91 18.00
N VAL A 173 7.73 27.91 18.56
CA VAL A 173 7.73 27.63 20.00
C VAL A 173 8.85 28.44 20.65
N ARG A 174 8.46 29.31 21.59
CA ARG A 174 9.32 30.19 22.38
C ARG A 174 9.96 29.41 23.53
N ARG A 175 11.28 29.57 23.72
CA ARG A 175 12.00 29.17 24.94
C ARG A 175 11.56 30.07 26.10
N GLU A 176 11.17 29.47 27.24
CA GLU A 176 11.18 30.15 28.54
C GLU A 176 12.08 29.37 29.50
N GLU A 177 13.06 30.07 30.07
CA GLU A 177 13.88 29.62 31.20
C GLU A 177 13.14 29.92 32.51
N GLY A 178 13.26 29.05 33.52
CA GLY A 178 12.91 29.42 34.89
C GLY A 178 12.59 28.27 35.83
N GLY A 179 13.60 27.81 36.58
CA GLY A 179 13.52 27.64 38.04
C GLY A 179 12.72 26.46 38.64
N GLY A 180 13.45 25.45 39.11
CA GLY A 180 13.38 24.97 40.50
C GLY A 180 12.26 24.01 40.91
N GLY A 181 12.65 22.79 41.32
CA GLY A 181 12.02 22.11 42.46
C GLY A 181 11.50 20.69 42.24
N GLY A 182 12.20 19.71 42.82
CA GLY A 182 11.57 18.56 43.47
C GLY A 182 11.40 17.27 42.65
N LEU A 183 12.39 16.38 42.75
CA LEU A 183 12.27 14.97 42.39
C LEU A 183 11.26 14.24 43.30
N ARG A 184 10.24 13.60 42.71
CA ARG A 184 9.49 12.51 43.36
C ARG A 184 9.25 11.37 42.36
N PRO A 185 9.69 10.13 42.64
CA PRO A 185 9.38 8.97 41.81
C PRO A 185 7.95 8.46 42.07
N LEU A 186 7.22 8.16 41.01
CA LEU A 186 5.96 7.40 41.07
C LEU A 186 6.27 5.89 41.06
N HIS A 187 6.33 5.29 42.25
CA HIS A 187 6.13 3.85 42.40
C HIS A 187 4.88 3.61 43.27
N PRO A 188 3.90 2.80 42.84
CA PRO A 188 2.82 2.36 43.71
C PRO A 188 3.35 1.31 44.69
N ARG A 189 3.36 1.65 46.00
CA ARG A 189 3.61 0.70 47.09
C ARG A 189 2.37 -0.17 47.29
N LEU A 190 2.58 -1.48 47.28
CA LEU A 190 1.66 -2.51 47.77
C LEU A 190 1.36 -2.27 49.27
N GLN A 191 0.08 -2.27 49.66
CA GLN A 191 -0.34 -2.31 51.06
C GLN A 191 -0.20 -3.75 51.60
N PRO A 192 0.29 -3.97 52.83
CA PRO A 192 0.10 -5.24 53.51
C PRO A 192 -1.29 -5.25 54.16
N GLY A 193 -2.06 -6.30 53.89
CA GLY A 193 -3.34 -6.57 54.55
C GLY A 193 -3.10 -6.96 56.00
N ASP A 194 -3.75 -6.23 56.90
CA ASP A 194 -3.88 -6.57 58.31
C ASP A 194 -4.99 -7.61 58.46
N GLY A 195 -4.63 -8.79 58.98
CA GLY A 195 -5.52 -9.93 59.16
C GLY A 195 -5.22 -10.59 60.50
N GLY A 196 -5.91 -10.12 61.54
CA GLY A 196 -5.88 -10.70 62.87
C GLY A 196 -6.51 -12.09 62.91
N GLY A 197 -5.87 -12.98 63.67
CA GLY A 197 -6.39 -14.27 64.07
C GLY A 197 -5.49 -14.87 65.16
N GLY A 198 -6.01 -14.94 66.40
CA GLY A 198 -5.36 -15.56 67.56
C GLY A 198 -5.15 -14.62 68.72
#